data_AF-G9QTJ8-F1
#
_entry.id   AF-G9QTJ8-F1
#
_cell.length_a   1.000
_cell.length_b   1.000
_cell.length_c   1.000
_cell.angle_alpha   90.00
_cell.angle_beta   90.00
_cell.angle_gamma   90.00
#
_symmetry.space_group_name_H-M   'P 1'
#
loop_
_entity.id
_entity.type
_entity.pdbx_description
1 polymer ?
#
loop_
_entity_poly.entity_id
_entity_poly.type
_entity_poly.pdbx_seq_one_letter_code
_entity_poly.pdbx_strand_id
1 'polypeptide(L)' 'MLEMINATADIMFMAILRGRVSLEACKKDKEFIDALREELLSKNPNKLKVAQDSHQMIAIFEKYRNKK' A
#
# COMPACT_ATOMS: atom_id res chain seq x y z
N MET A 1 2.87 11.24 -2.28
CA MET A 1 2.84 9.77 -2.51
C MET A 1 3.36 8.98 -1.31
N LEU A 2 4.53 9.32 -0.75
CA LEU A 2 5.05 8.67 0.48
C LEU A 2 4.05 8.69 1.66
N GLU A 3 3.36 9.80 1.89
CA GLU A 3 2.32 9.87 2.94
C GLU A 3 1.18 8.88 2.70
N MET A 4 0.77 8.69 1.44
CA MET A 4 -0.29 7.74 1.06
C MET A 4 0.15 6.29 1.27
N ILE A 5 1.41 5.98 0.98
CA ILE A 5 2.03 4.68 1.29
C ILE A 5 2.00 4.43 2.80
N ASN A 6 2.44 5.40 3.60
CA ASN A 6 2.46 5.25 5.06
C ASN A 6 1.05 5.05 5.61
N ALA A 7 0.07 5.88 5.20
CA ALA A 7 -1.32 5.73 5.64
C ALA A 7 -1.94 4.38 5.25
N THR A 8 -1.56 3.84 4.08
CA THR A 8 -2.05 2.54 3.62
C THR A 8 -1.41 1.38 4.39
N ALA A 9 -0.12 1.48 4.68
CA ALA A 9 0.57 0.51 5.52
C ALA A 9 -0.05 0.47 6.94
N ASP A 10 -0.34 1.63 7.52
CA ASP A 10 -0.94 1.73 8.85
C ASP A 10 -2.34 1.09 8.91
N ILE A 11 -3.19 1.35 7.91
CA ILE A 11 -4.55 0.80 7.90
C ILE A 11 -4.54 -0.71 7.66
N MET A 12 -3.62 -1.21 6.84
CA MET A 12 -3.37 -2.64 6.65
C MET A 12 -2.92 -3.30 7.96
N PHE A 13 -1.94 -2.70 8.63
CA PHE A 13 -1.43 -3.18 9.91
C PHE A 13 -2.53 -3.23 10.96
N MET A 14 -3.36 -2.19 11.05
CA MET A 14 -4.50 -2.17 11.97
C MET A 14 -5.55 -3.24 11.64
N ALA A 15 -5.81 -3.53 10.37
CA ALA A 15 -6.72 -4.60 9.96
C ALA A 15 -6.20 -5.99 10.37
N ILE A 16 -4.88 -6.21 10.28
CA ILE A 16 -4.22 -7.44 10.74
C ILE A 16 -4.30 -7.55 12.27
N LEU A 17 -3.90 -6.50 13.01
CA LEU A 17 -3.92 -6.51 14.47
C LEU A 17 -5.31 -6.79 15.05
N ARG A 18 -6.37 -6.34 14.37
CA ARG A 18 -7.76 -6.59 14.77
C ARG A 18 -8.29 -7.96 14.32
N GLY A 19 -7.46 -8.81 13.72
CA GLY A 19 -7.85 -10.14 13.24
C GLY A 19 -8.81 -10.12 12.05
N ARG A 20 -8.92 -9.01 11.32
CA ARG A 20 -9.90 -8.86 10.22
C ARG A 20 -9.36 -9.33 8.88
N VAL A 21 -8.03 -9.38 8.76
CA VAL A 21 -7.33 -9.89 7.59
C VAL A 21 -6.11 -10.67 8.09
N SER A 22 -5.82 -11.80 7.45
CA SER A 22 -4.60 -12.57 7.74
C SER A 22 -3.38 -11.92 7.08
N LEU A 23 -2.19 -12.23 7.59
CA LEU A 23 -0.93 -11.81 6.97
C LEU A 23 -0.83 -12.29 5.51
N GLU A 24 -1.26 -13.52 5.24
CA GLU A 24 -1.24 -14.10 3.90
C GLU A 24 -2.14 -13.34 2.92
N ALA A 25 -3.34 -12.92 3.37
CA ALA A 25 -4.26 -12.14 2.56
C ALA A 25 -3.77 -10.71 2.25
N CYS A 26 -2.77 -10.21 2.99
CA CYS A 26 -2.12 -8.92 2.77
C CYS A 26 -0.83 -8.99 1.95
N LYS A 27 -0.32 -10.20 1.66
CA LYS A 27 1.02 -10.39 1.10
C LYS A 27 1.26 -9.62 -0.20
N LYS A 28 0.36 -9.78 -1.18
CA LYS A 28 0.47 -9.11 -2.49
C LYS A 28 0.40 -7.58 -2.38
N ASP A 29 -0.49 -7.07 -1.54
CA ASP A 29 -0.65 -5.63 -1.35
C ASP A 29 0.58 -5.03 -0.65
N LYS A 30 1.17 -5.77 0.31
CA LYS A 30 2.42 -5.41 0.96
C LYS A 30 3.59 -5.38 -0.04
N GLU A 31 3.74 -6.41 -0.85
CA GLU A 31 4.77 -6.50 -1.89
C GLU A 31 4.70 -5.32 -2.86
N PHE A 32 3.49 -4.93 -3.28
CA PHE A 32 3.28 -3.75 -4.11
C PHE A 32 3.71 -2.46 -3.41
N ILE A 33 3.30 -2.25 -2.16
CA ILE A 33 3.64 -1.04 -1.39
C ILE A 33 5.15 -0.93 -1.18
N ASP A 34 5.82 -2.04 -0.85
CA ASP A 34 7.26 -2.09 -0.63
C ASP A 34 8.01 -1.74 -1.93
N ALA A 35 7.62 -2.34 -3.07
CA ALA A 35 8.20 -2.02 -4.38
C ALA A 35 8.00 -0.54 -4.75
N LEU A 36 6.80 0.01 -4.56
CA LEU A 36 6.52 1.41 -4.85
C LEU A 36 7.33 2.36 -3.96
N ARG A 37 7.52 2.00 -2.68
CA ARG A 37 8.37 2.76 -1.75
C ARG A 37 9.82 2.73 -2.19
N GLU A 38 10.35 1.58 -2.59
CA GLU A 38 11.70 1.45 -3.13
C GLU A 38 11.89 2.30 -4.39
N GLU A 39 10.93 2.27 -5.31
CA GLU A 39 10.98 3.09 -6.53
C GLU A 39 10.99 4.58 -6.23
N LEU A 40 10.16 5.05 -5.29
CA LEU A 40 10.14 6.46 -4.85
C LEU A 40 11.43 6.92 -4.18
N LEU A 41 12.07 6.03 -3.42
CA LEU A 41 13.33 6.34 -2.74
C LEU A 41 14.53 6.19 -3.68
N SER A 42 14.40 5.35 -4.72
CA SER A 42 15.37 5.30 -5.81
C SER A 42 15.35 6.66 -6.52
N LYS A 43 16.51 7.29 -6.71
CA LYS A 43 16.65 8.60 -7.38
C LYS A 43 16.34 8.54 -8.89
N ASN A 44 15.48 7.61 -9.32
CA ASN A 44 15.22 7.29 -10.71
C ASN A 44 13.73 7.52 -11.05
N PRO A 45 13.31 8.80 -11.19
CA PRO A 45 11.90 9.18 -11.30
C PRO A 45 11.17 8.65 -12.54
N ASN A 46 11.91 8.15 -13.54
CA ASN A 46 11.34 7.65 -14.81
C ASN A 46 10.59 6.32 -14.70
N LYS A 47 10.65 5.62 -13.55
CA LYS A 47 9.92 4.35 -13.34
C LYS A 47 8.50 4.53 -12.80
N LEU A 48 8.24 5.67 -12.15
CA LEU A 48 6.97 5.94 -11.49
C LEU A 48 5.87 6.24 -12.52
N LYS A 49 4.86 5.37 -12.57
CA LYS A 49 3.64 5.59 -13.34
C LYS A 49 2.60 6.20 -12.42
N VAL A 50 2.86 7.44 -12.01
CA VAL A 50 2.14 8.16 -10.93
C VAL A 50 0.62 7.94 -10.95
N ALA A 51 -0.02 8.01 -12.13
CA ALA A 51 -1.47 7.79 -12.25
C ALA A 51 -1.89 6.34 -11.94
N GLN A 52 -1.20 5.34 -12.49
CA GLN A 52 -1.49 3.92 -12.25
C GLN A 52 -1.19 3.54 -10.80
N ASP A 53 -0.03 3.96 -10.30
CA ASP A 53 0.42 3.65 -8.93
C ASP A 53 -0.50 4.29 -7.89
N SER A 54 -0.94 5.54 -8.12
CA SER A 54 -1.90 6.20 -7.24
C SER A 54 -3.25 5.49 -7.24
N HIS A 55 -3.74 5.04 -8.40
CA HIS A 55 -5.01 4.31 -8.48
C HIS A 55 -4.97 3.01 -7.70
N GLN A 56 -3.89 2.23 -7.86
CA GLN A 56 -3.70 0.98 -7.13
C GLN A 56 -3.54 1.22 -5.62
N MET A 57 -2.81 2.26 -5.21
CA MET A 57 -2.70 2.65 -3.79
C MET A 57 -4.06 3.00 -3.16
N ILE A 58 -4.90 3.76 -3.86
CA ILE A 58 -6.25 4.11 -3.37
C ILE A 58 -7.11 2.85 -3.22
N ALA A 59 -7.08 1.95 -4.21
CA ALA A 59 -7.84 0.69 -4.15
C ALA A 59 -7.43 -0.18 -2.94
N ILE A 60 -6.12 -0.27 -2.66
CA ILE A 60 -5.60 -0.98 -1.48
C ILE A 60 -6.08 -0.27 -0.21
N PHE A 61 -5.92 1.04 -0.11
CA PHE A 61 -6.37 1.81 1.05
C PHE A 61 -7.85 1.58 1.35
N GLU A 62 -8.72 1.65 0.34
CA GLU A 62 -10.17 1.43 0.49
C GLU A 62 -10.50 -0.01 0.88
N LYS A 63 -9.81 -1.00 0.30
CA LYS A 63 -9.96 -2.41 0.66
C LYS A 63 -9.81 -2.62 2.16
N TYR A 64 -8.79 -2.03 2.78
CA TYR A 64 -8.52 -2.19 4.22
C TYR A 64 -9.31 -1.23 5.10
N ARG A 65 -9.63 -0.03 4.60
CA ARG A 65 -10.52 0.91 5.29
C ARG A 65 -11.91 0.33 5.51
N ASN A 66 -12.43 -0.42 4.55
CA ASN A 66 -13.75 -1.04 4.62
C ASN A 66 -13.77 -2.30 5.48
N LYS A 67 -12.60 -2.85 5.84
CA LYS A 67 -12.45 -3.88 6.89
C LYS A 67 -12.45 -3.20 8.27
N LYS A 68 -13.24 -2.14 8.46
CA LYS A 68 -13.33 -1.36 9.70
C LYS A 68 -14.18 -2.02 10.78
#